data_AF-A0A9X2IUC2-F1
#
_entry.id   AF-A0A9X2IUC2-F1
#
_cell.length_a   1.000
_cell.length_b   1.000
_cell.length_c   1.000
_cell.angle_alpha   90.00
_cell.angle_beta   90.00
_cell.angle_gamma   90.00
#
_symmetry.space_group_name_H-M   'P 1'
#
loop_
_entity.id
_entity.type
_entity.pdbx_description
1 polymer ?
#
loop_
_entity_poly.entity_id
_entity_poly.type
_entity_poly.pdbx_seq_one_letter_code
_entity_poly.pdbx_strand_id
1 'polypeptide(L)'
;MTNASQDHPIQHGSDDAVEDEKVQGILLQVAGDLQLRPDEDPEALLRQRLRDTRIEIPEESIPGLVKRIPGLDERSDGEMNPGAH
;
A
#
# COMPACT_ATOMS: atom_id res chain seq x y z
N MET A 1 -12.80 -20.78 -46.18
CA MET A 1 -11.58 -20.24 -45.56
C MET A 1 -11.86 -18.78 -45.27
N THR A 2 -12.15 -18.43 -44.02
CA THR A 2 -12.32 -17.04 -43.58
C THR A 2 -11.21 -16.73 -42.59
N ASN A 3 -10.27 -15.95 -43.07
CA ASN A 3 -9.15 -15.36 -42.35
C ASN A 3 -9.50 -13.89 -42.12
N ALA A 4 -9.53 -13.45 -40.87
CA ALA A 4 -9.63 -12.08 -40.33
C ALA A 4 -10.46 -12.16 -39.03
N SER A 5 -10.06 -11.67 -37.87
CA SER A 5 -8.91 -10.87 -37.45
C SER A 5 -8.68 -11.29 -36.00
N GLN A 6 -7.45 -11.63 -35.61
CA GLN A 6 -7.15 -11.73 -34.18
C GLN A 6 -7.09 -10.30 -33.68
N ASP A 7 -8.14 -9.87 -32.98
CA ASP A 7 -8.10 -8.68 -32.15
C ASP A 7 -6.95 -8.87 -31.16
N HIS A 8 -5.85 -8.15 -31.38
CA HIS A 8 -4.79 -8.08 -30.39
C HIS A 8 -5.39 -7.48 -29.10
N PRO A 9 -5.14 -8.08 -27.92
CA PRO A 9 -5.69 -7.54 -26.68
C PRO A 9 -5.14 -6.15 -26.43
N ILE A 10 -6.03 -5.23 -26.06
CA ILE A 10 -5.69 -3.87 -25.62
C ILE A 10 -4.95 -4.00 -24.28
N GLN A 11 -3.63 -4.14 -24.31
CA GLN A 11 -2.75 -4.02 -23.15
C GLN A 11 -2.28 -2.56 -23.05
N HIS A 12 -3.10 -1.70 -22.45
CA HIS A 12 -2.67 -0.34 -22.11
C HIS A 12 -3.04 0.09 -20.69
N GLY A 13 -3.54 -0.84 -19.86
CA GLY A 13 -3.80 -0.64 -18.43
C GLY A 13 -3.45 -1.86 -17.56
N SER A 14 -2.84 -2.90 -18.15
CA SER A 14 -2.43 -4.09 -17.41
C SER A 14 -1.25 -3.81 -16.48
N ASP A 15 -0.34 -2.92 -16.90
CA ASP A 15 0.85 -2.61 -16.11
C ASP A 15 0.49 -1.72 -14.91
N ASP A 16 -0.39 -0.72 -15.11
CA ASP A 16 -0.91 0.13 -14.03
C ASP A 16 -1.73 -0.67 -13.00
N ALA A 17 -2.60 -1.58 -13.47
CA ALA A 17 -3.35 -2.46 -12.57
C ALA A 17 -2.43 -3.39 -11.76
N VAL A 18 -1.36 -3.88 -12.38
CA VAL A 18 -0.34 -4.71 -11.71
C VAL A 18 0.48 -3.88 -10.72
N GLU A 19 0.72 -2.60 -10.98
CA GLU A 19 1.40 -1.70 -10.04
C GLU A 19 0.52 -1.42 -8.81
N ASP A 20 -0.76 -1.13 -9.00
CA ASP A 20 -1.72 -0.92 -7.92
C ASP A 20 -1.87 -2.15 -7.01
N GLU A 21 -1.91 -3.36 -7.59
CA GLU A 21 -1.96 -4.62 -6.84
C GLU A 21 -0.70 -4.84 -5.99
N LYS A 22 0.48 -4.51 -6.52
CA LYS A 22 1.74 -4.62 -5.77
C LYS A 22 1.77 -3.63 -4.61
N VAL A 23 1.39 -2.38 -4.85
CA VAL A 23 1.30 -1.36 -3.80
C VAL A 23 0.33 -1.81 -2.72
N GLN A 24 -0.84 -2.33 -3.08
CA GLN A 24 -1.81 -2.87 -2.12
C GLN A 24 -1.20 -4.01 -1.28
N GLY A 25 -0.46 -4.93 -1.89
CA GLY A 25 0.25 -5.99 -1.18
C GLY A 25 1.26 -5.45 -0.16
N ILE A 26 1.98 -4.38 -0.50
CA ILE A 26 2.92 -3.71 0.41
C ILE A 26 2.19 -3.06 1.59
N LEU A 27 1.07 -2.38 1.36
CA LEU A 27 0.28 -1.76 2.44
C LEU A 27 -0.19 -2.81 3.46
N LEU A 28 -0.58 -4.00 3.00
CA LEU A 28 -0.96 -5.11 3.86
C LEU A 28 0.23 -5.66 4.67
N GLN A 29 1.43 -5.72 4.07
CA GLN A 29 2.64 -6.13 4.78
C GLN A 29 3.01 -5.13 5.88
N VAL A 30 2.95 -3.83 5.59
CA VAL A 30 3.21 -2.77 6.59
C VAL A 30 2.19 -2.83 7.72
N ALA A 31 0.91 -3.07 7.42
CA ALA A 31 -0.11 -3.27 8.45
C ALA A 31 0.24 -4.45 9.38
N GLY A 32 0.69 -5.57 8.82
CA GLY A 32 1.16 -6.73 9.58
C GLY A 32 2.41 -6.42 10.42
N ASP A 33 3.38 -5.70 9.85
CA ASP A 33 4.59 -5.28 10.57
C ASP A 33 4.25 -4.40 11.77
N LEU A 34 3.33 -3.45 11.62
CA LEU A 34 2.86 -2.56 12.69
C LEU A 34 2.02 -3.29 13.74
N GLN A 35 1.36 -4.41 13.40
CA GLN A 35 0.71 -5.25 14.43
C GLN A 35 1.74 -5.92 15.34
N LEU A 36 2.91 -6.28 14.80
CA LEU A 36 4.01 -6.89 15.56
C LEU A 36 4.86 -5.85 16.31
N ARG A 37 4.96 -4.64 15.76
CA ARG A 37 5.77 -3.52 16.27
C ARG A 37 4.97 -2.20 16.17
N PRO A 38 4.06 -1.94 17.12
CA PRO A 38 3.14 -0.81 17.03
C PRO A 38 3.82 0.56 17.18
N ASP A 39 5.02 0.61 17.78
CA ASP A 39 5.75 1.86 18.01
C ASP A 39 6.61 2.32 16.81
N GLU A 40 6.66 1.53 15.73
CA GLU A 40 7.39 1.88 14.51
C GLU A 40 6.64 2.95 13.70
N ASP A 41 7.40 3.84 13.06
CA ASP A 41 6.82 4.85 12.16
C ASP A 41 6.27 4.19 10.88
N PRO A 42 4.95 4.30 10.61
CA PRO A 42 4.33 3.75 9.41
C PRO A 42 4.96 4.26 8.11
N GLU A 43 5.36 5.53 8.04
CA GLU A 43 5.99 6.08 6.83
C GLU A 43 7.38 5.49 6.62
N ALA A 44 8.19 5.37 7.68
CA ALA A 44 9.51 4.74 7.61
C ALA A 44 9.42 3.28 7.17
N LEU A 45 8.47 2.51 7.72
CA LEU A 45 8.23 1.12 7.32
C LEU A 45 7.78 1.01 5.86
N LEU A 46 6.85 1.87 5.42
CA LEU A 46 6.40 1.88 4.03
C LEU A 46 7.55 2.19 3.06
N ARG A 47 8.35 3.22 3.37
CA ARG A 47 9.57 3.54 2.59
C ARG A 47 10.53 2.36 2.52
N GLN A 48 10.72 1.64 3.62
CA GLN A 48 11.58 0.45 3.65
C GLN A 48 11.04 -0.64 2.71
N ARG A 49 9.75 -0.97 2.79
CA ARG A 49 9.15 -2.03 1.95
C ARG A 49 9.17 -1.68 0.47
N LEU A 50 8.89 -0.43 0.10
CA LEU A 50 8.99 0.04 -1.28
C LEU A 50 10.42 -0.12 -1.83
N ARG A 51 11.44 0.23 -1.03
CA ARG A 51 12.86 0.00 -1.41
C ARG A 51 13.19 -1.49 -1.55
N ASP A 52 12.80 -2.32 -0.58
CA ASP A 52 13.08 -3.77 -0.58
C ASP A 52 12.47 -4.48 -1.81
N THR A 53 11.32 -3.98 -2.26
CA THR A 53 10.58 -4.50 -3.43
C THR A 53 10.96 -3.83 -4.75
N ARG A 54 11.81 -2.80 -4.71
CA ARG A 54 12.21 -1.96 -5.87
C ARG A 54 11.02 -1.32 -6.58
N ILE A 55 10.00 -0.91 -5.83
CA ILE A 55 8.89 -0.12 -6.35
C ILE A 55 9.19 1.36 -6.13
N GLU A 56 9.19 2.12 -7.22
CA GLU A 56 9.44 3.55 -7.20
C GLU A 56 8.12 4.30 -7.05
N ILE A 57 7.90 4.90 -5.89
CA ILE A 57 6.76 5.78 -5.62
C ILE A 57 7.30 7.18 -5.31
N PRO A 58 6.72 8.25 -5.86
CA PRO A 58 7.11 9.61 -5.51
C PRO A 58 6.96 9.87 -4.01
N GLU A 59 7.94 10.54 -3.40
CA GLU A 59 7.99 10.78 -1.96
C GLU A 59 6.75 11.57 -1.47
N GLU A 60 6.23 12.47 -2.30
CA GLU A 60 5.01 13.23 -2.04
C GLU A 60 3.74 12.37 -1.94
N SER A 61 3.76 11.16 -2.50
CA SER A 61 2.63 10.22 -2.46
C SER A 61 2.61 9.39 -1.17
N ILE A 62 3.75 9.25 -0.48
CA ILE A 62 3.89 8.39 0.70
C ILE A 62 2.91 8.73 1.81
N PRO A 63 2.72 10.01 2.21
CA PRO A 63 1.74 10.36 3.25
C PRO A 63 0.30 9.97 2.88
N GLY A 64 -0.04 10.00 1.59
CA GLY A 64 -1.34 9.55 1.08
C GLY A 64 -1.51 8.04 1.14
N LEU A 65 -0.44 7.29 0.85
CA LEU A 65 -0.43 5.83 0.93
C LEU A 65 -0.48 5.33 2.38
N VAL A 66 0.17 6.02 3.32
CA VAL A 66 0.11 5.65 4.75
C VAL A 66 -1.31 5.68 5.29
N LYS A 67 -2.12 6.67 4.89
CA LYS A 67 -3.56 6.75 5.24
C LYS A 67 -4.38 5.56 4.70
N ARG A 68 -3.85 4.80 3.75
CA ARG A 68 -4.49 3.61 3.18
C ARG A 68 -4.05 2.32 3.88
N ILE A 69 -3.13 2.38 4.84
CA ILE A 69 -2.69 1.23 5.62
C ILE A 69 -3.85 0.78 6.50
N PRO A 70 -4.34 -0.48 6.36
CA PRO A 70 -5.44 -0.96 7.18
C PRO A 70 -5.13 -0.94 8.68
N GLY A 71 -6.09 -0.48 9.48
CA GLY A 71 -6.00 -0.45 10.94
C GLY A 71 -5.11 0.66 11.52
N LEU A 72 -4.63 1.60 10.70
CA LEU A 72 -3.83 2.72 11.18
C LEU A 72 -4.69 3.84 11.80
N ASP A 73 -5.82 4.16 11.18
CA ASP A 73 -6.74 5.21 11.68
C ASP A 73 -7.34 4.84 13.05
N GLU A 74 -7.64 3.56 13.26
CA GLU A 74 -8.22 3.05 14.52
C GLU A 74 -7.26 3.19 15.73
N ARG A 75 -5.95 3.27 15.49
CA ARG A 75 -4.93 3.43 16.55
C ARG A 75 -4.78 4.88 17.00
N SER A 76 -4.96 5.84 16.10
CA SER A 76 -4.84 7.27 16.41
C SER A 76 -5.97 7.74 17.35
N ASP A 77 -7.14 7.10 17.28
CA ASP A 77 -8.29 7.40 18.15
C ASP A 77 -8.22 6.69 19.52
N GLY A 78 -7.35 5.68 19.68
CA GLY A 78 -7.24 4.86 20.89
C GLY A 78 -6.46 5.48 22.06
N GLU A 79 -5.70 6.56 21.84
CA GLU A 79 -4.89 7.22 22.89
C GLU A 79 -5.68 8.21 23.77
N MET A 80 -6.99 8.40 23.57
CA MET A 80 -7.83 9.20 24.46
C MET A 80 -8.70 8.34 25.38
N ASN A 81 -8.09 7.48 26.19
CA ASN A 81 -8.72 7.05 27.43
C ASN A 81 -7.88 7.52 28.62
N PRO A 82 -8.03 8.79 29.06
CA PRO A 82 -7.51 9.20 30.35
C PRO A 82 -8.31 8.41 31.38
N GLY A 83 -7.69 7.37 31.93
CA GLY A 83 -8.23 6.68 33.09
C GLY A 83 -8.62 7.71 34.14
N ALA A 84 -9.93 7.88 34.33
CA ALA A 84 -10.48 8.75 35.35
C ALA A 84 -11.39 7.91 36.23
N HIS A 85 -10.76 7.45 37.32
CA HIS A 85 -11.29 7.13 38.65
C HIS A 85 -12.44 6.13 38.81
#